data_AF-A0A1M6BN09-F1
#
_entry.id   AF-A0A1M6BN09-F1
#
_cell.length_a   1.000
_cell.length_b   1.000
_cell.length_c   1.000
_cell.angle_alpha   90.00
_cell.angle_beta   90.00
_cell.angle_gamma   90.00
#
_symmetry.space_group_name_H-M   'P 1'
#
loop_
_entity.id
_entity.type
_entity.pdbx_description
1 polymer ?
#
loop_
_entity_poly.entity_id
_entity_poly.type
_entity_poly.pdbx_seq_one_letter_code
_entity_poly.pdbx_strand_id
1 'polypeptide(L)' 'MTEKLLHAAGFYEIKNLRRISGGDINEAFAFFSKEQEYFVKINQLQDFPDLFEKEASGLQHLSEWKKISVL' A
#
# COMPACT_ATOMS: atom_id res chain seq x y z
N MET A 1 -0.93 0.81 16.48
CA MET A 1 0.41 0.90 15.83
C MET A 1 0.26 1.50 14.43
N THR A 2 -0.63 0.96 13.60
CA THR A 2 -0.86 1.39 12.20
C THR A 2 -1.14 2.88 12.03
N GLU A 3 -2.12 3.46 12.73
CA GLU A 3 -2.43 4.90 12.59
C GLU A 3 -1.24 5.81 12.91
N LYS A 4 -0.39 5.46 13.87
CA LYS A 4 0.83 6.22 14.18
C LYS A 4 1.81 6.19 13.01
N LEU A 5 1.95 5.03 12.34
CA LEU A 5 2.77 4.90 11.14
C LEU A 5 2.18 5.72 9.98
N LEU A 6 0.84 5.73 9.82
CA LEU A 6 0.18 6.52 8.79
C LEU A 6 0.35 8.02 9.02
N HIS A 7 0.27 8.48 10.27
CA HIS A 7 0.59 9.87 10.61
C HIS A 7 2.06 10.21 10.34
N ALA A 8 3.00 9.33 10.70
CA ALA A 8 4.42 9.52 10.40
C ALA A 8 4.69 9.57 8.87
N ALA A 9 3.91 8.84 8.08
CA ALA A 9 3.93 8.88 6.62
C ALA A 9 3.19 10.09 6.01
N GLY A 10 2.62 10.99 6.83
CA GLY A 10 1.99 12.23 6.40
C GLY A 10 0.49 12.14 6.09
N PHE A 11 -0.19 11.04 6.46
CA PHE A 11 -1.63 10.92 6.36
C PHE A 11 -2.34 11.53 7.59
N TYR A 12 -3.44 12.24 7.35
CA TYR A 12 -4.24 12.91 8.38
C TYR A 12 -5.73 12.76 8.07
N GLU A 13 -6.59 13.03 9.05
CA GLU A 13 -8.05 12.88 8.90
C GLU A 13 -8.46 11.49 8.38
N ILE A 14 -7.80 10.46 8.93
CA ILE A 14 -7.97 9.07 8.53
C ILE A 14 -9.38 8.60 8.89
N LYS A 15 -10.10 8.07 7.90
CA LYS A 15 -11.45 7.52 8.05
C LYS A 15 -11.51 6.11 7.46
N ASN A 16 -12.38 5.27 8.01
CA ASN A 16 -12.64 3.92 7.51
C ASN A 16 -11.38 3.06 7.36
N LEU A 17 -10.42 3.18 8.28
CA LEU A 17 -9.24 2.32 8.29
C LEU A 17 -9.65 0.87 8.51
N ARG A 18 -9.43 0.04 7.49
CA ARG A 18 -9.73 -1.40 7.51
C ARG A 18 -8.50 -2.18 7.11
N ARG A 19 -8.27 -3.29 7.81
CA ARG A 19 -7.26 -4.28 7.40
C ARG A 19 -7.81 -5.08 6.22
N ILE A 20 -6.97 -5.31 5.21
CA ILE A 20 -7.29 -6.12 4.06
C ILE A 20 -6.54 -7.44 4.19
N SER A 21 -7.28 -8.55 4.15
CA SER A 21 -6.73 -9.90 4.17
C SER A 21 -6.56 -10.42 2.75
N GLY A 22 -5.49 -11.16 2.47
CA GLY A 22 -5.25 -11.73 1.13
C GLY A 22 -4.15 -12.79 1.03
N GLY A 23 -3.65 -13.32 2.16
CA GLY A 23 -2.55 -14.29 2.15
C GLY A 23 -1.21 -13.70 1.70
N ASP A 24 -1.05 -12.38 1.79
CA ASP A 24 0.20 -11.68 1.49
C ASP A 24 1.13 -11.75 2.72
N ILE A 25 2.45 -11.74 2.49
CA ILE A 25 3.48 -11.56 3.51
C ILE A 25 3.40 -10.16 4.15
N ASN A 26 2.78 -9.20 3.45
CA ASN A 26 2.57 -7.85 3.92
C ASN A 26 1.29 -7.73 4.77
N GLU A 27 1.31 -6.84 5.76
CA GLU A 27 0.07 -6.32 6.34
C GLU A 27 -0.50 -5.22 5.45
N ALA A 28 -1.72 -5.41 4.95
CA ALA A 28 -2.37 -4.47 4.07
C ALA A 28 -3.54 -3.74 4.76
N PHE A 29 -3.68 -2.45 4.47
CA PHE A 29 -4.79 -1.63 4.96
C PHE A 29 -5.34 -0.74 3.85
N ALA A 30 -6.64 -0.48 3.91
CA ALA A 30 -7.31 0.53 3.10
C ALA A 30 -7.95 1.58 4.01
N PHE A 31 -7.86 2.85 3.63
CA PHE A 31 -8.41 3.96 4.40
C PHE A 31 -8.67 5.17 3.51
N PHE A 32 -9.51 6.08 3.99
CA PHE A 32 -9.68 7.40 3.40
C PHE A 32 -8.86 8.42 4.19
N SER A 33 -8.22 9.34 3.49
CA SER A 33 -7.55 10.50 4.09
C SER A 33 -7.86 11.71 3.21
N LYS A 34 -8.35 12.79 3.83
CA LYS A 34 -8.91 13.95 3.11
C LYS A 34 -10.05 13.51 2.17
N GLU A 35 -9.85 13.61 0.85
CA GLU A 35 -10.84 13.29 -0.20
C GLU A 35 -10.41 12.09 -1.08
N GLN A 36 -9.40 11.33 -0.66
CA GLN A 36 -8.85 10.23 -1.44
C GLN A 36 -8.78 8.92 -0.64
N GLU A 37 -9.04 7.80 -1.31
CA GLU A 37 -8.82 6.46 -0.78
C GLU A 37 -7.37 6.03 -1.04
N TYR A 38 -6.76 5.43 -0.03
CA TYR A 38 -5.40 4.90 -0.06
C TYR A 38 -5.38 3.42 0.30
N PHE A 39 -4.44 2.72 -0.32
CA PHE A 39 -4.07 1.36 0.05
C PHE A 39 -2.60 1.37 0.47
N VAL A 40 -2.30 0.81 1.63
CA VAL A 40 -0.95 0.77 2.20
C VAL A 40 -0.58 -0.67 2.53
N LYS A 41 0.64 -1.04 2.16
CA LYS A 41 1.29 -2.28 2.57
C LYS A 41 2.39 -1.96 3.57
N ILE A 42 2.48 -2.76 4.63
CA ILE A 42 3.48 -2.64 5.68
C ILE A 42 4.17 -4.00 5.83
N ASN A 43 5.50 -3.97 5.86
CA ASN A 43 6.32 -5.17 6.07
C ASN A 43 7.54 -4.80 6.94
N GLN A 44 8.19 -5.81 7.52
CA GLN A 44 9.45 -5.68 8.23
C GLN A 44 10.61 -5.64 7.23
N LEU A 45 11.31 -4.51 7.17
CA LEU A 45 12.40 -4.28 6.21
C LEU A 45 13.52 -5.34 6.30
N GLN A 46 13.78 -5.84 7.51
CA GLN A 46 14.80 -6.85 7.78
C GLN A 46 14.55 -8.18 7.05
N ASP A 47 13.29 -8.52 6.79
CA ASP A 47 12.92 -9.82 6.21
C ASP A 47 12.89 -9.76 4.68
N PHE A 48 12.59 -8.58 4.11
CA PHE A 48 12.48 -8.36 2.66
C PHE A 48 13.02 -6.99 2.25
N PRO A 49 14.35 -6.79 2.23
CA PRO A 49 14.94 -5.56 1.72
C PRO A 49 14.55 -5.34 0.26
N ASP A 50 14.27 -4.09 -0.08
CA ASP A 50 13.92 -3.62 -1.43
C ASP A 50 12.58 -4.13 -1.99
N LEU A 51 11.77 -4.85 -1.21
CA LEU A 51 10.50 -5.44 -1.69
C LEU A 51 9.58 -4.39 -2.31
N PHE A 52 9.33 -3.30 -1.59
CA PHE A 52 8.43 -2.25 -2.06
C PHE A 52 9.03 -1.43 -3.22
N GLU A 53 10.35 -1.25 -3.27
CA GLU A 53 11.01 -0.59 -4.40
C GLU A 53 10.86 -1.41 -5.69
N LYS A 54 11.04 -2.73 -5.59
CA LYS A 54 10.84 -3.67 -6.70
C LYS A 54 9.38 -3.75 -7.13
N GLU A 55 8.44 -3.78 -6.18
CA GLU A 55 7.00 -3.77 -6.48
C GLU A 55 6.60 -2.46 -7.18
N ALA A 56 7.03 -1.31 -6.69
CA ALA A 56 6.77 -0.01 -7.31
C ALA A 56 7.37 0.09 -8.71
N SER A 57 8.61 -0.37 -8.90
CA SER A 57 9.26 -0.43 -10.22
C SER A 57 8.49 -1.32 -11.19
N GLY A 58 8.06 -2.50 -10.76
CA GLY A 58 7.25 -3.41 -11.57
C GLY A 58 5.92 -2.79 -11.98
N LEU A 59 5.21 -2.15 -11.04
CA LEU A 59 3.96 -1.45 -11.32
C LEU A 59 4.15 -0.25 -12.25
N GLN A 60 5.25 0.50 -12.10
CA GLN A 60 5.56 1.61 -13.00
C GLN A 60 5.76 1.11 -14.43
N HIS A 61 6.57 0.06 -14.62
CA HIS A 61 6.73 -0.58 -15.93
C HIS A 61 5.37 -1.05 -16.48
N LEU A 62 4.52 -1.68 -15.66
CA LEU A 62 3.19 -2.08 -16.11
C LEU A 62 2.27 -0.90 -16.42
N SER A 63 2.43 0.25 -15.77
CA SER A 63 1.63 1.44 -16.04
C SER A 63 1.99 2.12 -17.36
N GLU A 64 3.28 2.07 -17.73
CA GLU A 64 3.80 2.59 -19.00
C GLU A 64 3.32 1.73 -20.18
N TRP A 65 3.10 0.43 -19.95
CA TRP A 65 2.55 -0.50 -20.91
C TRP A 65 1.02 -0.58 -20.76
N LYS A 66 0.27 0.13 -21.61
CA LYS A 66 -1.21 0.14 -21.63
C LYS A 66 -1.86 -1.23 -21.31
N LYS A 67 -2.32 -1.36 -20.06
CA LYS A 67 -3.46 -2.15 -19.55
C LYS A 67 -3.66 -3.55 -20.16
N ILE A 68 -3.21 -4.59 -19.45
CA ILE A 68 -3.80 -5.93 -19.60
C ILE A 68 -5.16 -5.91 -18.89
N SER A 69 -6.24 -6.12 -19.65
CA SER A 69 -7.58 -6.34 -19.11
C SER A 69 -7.79 -7.85 -19.02
N VAL A 70 -7.94 -8.40 -17.82
CA VAL A 70 -8.45 -9.76 -17.65
C VAL A 70 -9.97 -9.61 -17.60
N LEU A 71 -10.65 -10.04 -18.67
CA LEU A 71 -12.12 -10.17 -18.75
C LEU A 71 -12.60 -11.38 -17.96
#